data_AF-A0A7C3C1V9-F1
#
_entry.id   AF-A0A7C3C1V9-F1
#
_cell.length_a   1.000
_cell.length_b   1.000
_cell.length_c   1.000
_cell.angle_alpha   90.00
_cell.angle_beta   90.00
_cell.angle_gamma   90.00
#
_symmetry.space_group_name_H-M   'P 1'
#
loop_
_entity.id
_entity.type
_entity.pdbx_description
1 polymer ?
#
loop_
_entity_poly.entity_id
_entity_poly.type
_entity_poly.pdbx_seq_one_letter_code
_entity_poly.pdbx_strand_id
1 'polypeptide(L)'
;MYIKAMNNKKYFFNYTILAALPVYVTTKRIEKGDEISLLNTRKKSIILDRLKATPLMELQKNRYEAKHRLKKDAIITQRDITGLYLVKRGSNVSVSIIDEGVQITFRAKAVKNGRYGDTILVVHKNNKKIPVIVTGKNRAEVK
;
A
#
# COMPACT_ATOMS: atom_id res chain seq x y z
N MET A 1 27.80 18.87 3.37
CA MET A 1 28.29 17.61 3.98
C MET A 1 29.78 17.78 4.29
N TYR A 2 30.30 17.23 5.38
CA TYR A 2 31.74 17.27 5.69
C TYR A 2 32.30 15.84 5.75
N ILE A 3 33.56 15.69 5.39
CA ILE A 3 34.32 14.44 5.54
C ILE A 3 35.42 14.72 6.55
N LYS A 4 35.61 13.81 7.52
CA LYS A 4 36.65 13.93 8.55
C LYS A 4 37.90 13.22 8.04
N ALA A 5 38.94 13.98 7.71
CA ALA A 5 40.22 13.41 7.30
C ALA A 5 41.06 12.98 8.52
N MET A 6 42.02 12.07 8.31
CA MET A 6 42.92 11.54 9.37
C MET A 6 43.70 12.64 10.13
N ASN A 7 43.82 13.85 9.55
CA ASN A 7 44.50 15.00 10.14
C ASN A 7 43.58 15.95 10.94
N ASN A 8 42.38 15.50 11.33
CA ASN A 8 41.40 16.27 12.09
C ASN A 8 40.88 17.56 11.39
N LYS A 9 41.17 17.75 10.08
CA LYS A 9 40.63 18.84 9.27
C LYS A 9 39.22 18.50 8.77
N LYS A 10 38.34 19.50 8.74
CA LYS A 10 37.00 19.41 8.16
C LYS A 10 36.99 20.11 6.80
N TYR A 11 36.59 19.39 5.77
CA TYR A 11 36.41 19.95 4.43
C TYR A 11 34.91 20.14 4.15
N PHE A 12 34.56 21.34 3.70
CA PHE A 12 33.21 21.70 3.30
C PHE A 12 33.14 21.77 1.78
N PHE A 13 32.20 21.04 1.20
CA PHE A 13 31.97 21.05 -0.24
C PHE A 13 30.58 21.60 -0.53
N ASN A 14 30.53 22.53 -1.48
CA ASN A 14 29.30 22.91 -2.15
C ASN A 14 29.16 22.03 -3.38
N TYR A 15 28.10 21.23 -3.43
CA TYR A 15 27.85 20.31 -4.52
C TYR A 15 26.35 20.21 -4.80
N THR A 16 26.01 19.93 -6.05
CA THR A 16 24.64 19.64 -6.48
C THR A 16 24.55 18.15 -6.80
N ILE A 17 23.59 17.47 -6.19
CA ILE A 17 23.31 16.07 -6.53
C ILE A 17 22.32 16.06 -7.69
N LEU A 18 22.76 15.54 -8.84
CA LEU A 18 21.86 15.17 -9.94
C LEU A 18 21.49 13.70 -9.77
N ALA A 19 20.29 13.44 -9.28
CA ALA A 19 19.76 12.10 -9.12
C ALA A 19 18.49 11.93 -9.97
N ALA A 20 18.28 10.74 -10.52
CA ALA A 20 17.04 10.37 -11.16
C ALA A 20 16.23 9.44 -10.24
N LEU A 21 14.95 9.76 -10.03
CA LEU A 21 14.05 9.00 -9.18
C LEU A 21 13.01 8.25 -10.01
N PRO A 22 12.84 6.94 -9.79
CA PRO A 22 11.71 6.21 -10.32
C PRO A 22 10.44 6.57 -9.54
N VAL A 23 9.42 7.06 -10.24
CA VAL A 23 8.13 7.45 -9.67
C VAL A 23 6.98 6.80 -10.44
N TYR A 24 5.83 6.65 -9.79
CA TYR A 24 4.59 6.27 -10.49
C TYR A 24 3.79 7.49 -10.92
N VAL A 25 3.32 7.45 -12.16
CA VAL A 25 2.38 8.44 -12.72
C VAL A 25 1.09 7.77 -13.17
N THR A 26 -0.02 8.47 -13.06
CA THR A 26 -1.34 7.97 -13.49
C THR A 26 -1.43 7.92 -15.02
N THR A 27 -1.99 6.84 -15.59
CA THR A 27 -2.21 6.73 -17.05
C THR A 27 -3.58 7.24 -17.48
N LYS A 28 -4.50 7.33 -16.53
CA LYS A 28 -5.86 7.86 -16.68
C LYS A 28 -6.27 8.58 -15.40
N ARG A 29 -7.43 9.23 -15.44
CA ARG A 29 -8.06 9.78 -14.23
C ARG A 29 -8.41 8.64 -13.25
N ILE A 30 -8.16 8.86 -11.97
CA ILE A 30 -8.46 7.91 -10.88
C ILE A 30 -9.34 8.65 -9.87
N GLU A 31 -10.49 8.09 -9.52
CA GLU A 31 -11.40 8.71 -8.55
C GLU A 31 -11.01 8.35 -7.11
N LYS A 32 -11.55 9.10 -6.15
CA LYS A 32 -11.35 8.80 -4.72
C LYS A 32 -11.87 7.40 -4.40
N GLY A 33 -11.04 6.60 -3.72
CA GLY A 33 -11.34 5.22 -3.32
C GLY A 33 -11.04 4.17 -4.39
N ASP A 34 -10.65 4.57 -5.60
CA ASP A 34 -10.20 3.62 -6.60
C ASP A 34 -8.83 3.03 -6.23
N GLU A 35 -8.62 1.76 -6.54
CA GLU A 35 -7.35 1.07 -6.34
C GLU A 35 -6.24 1.68 -7.22
N ILE A 36 -5.06 1.91 -6.63
CA ILE A 36 -3.84 2.23 -7.36
C ILE A 36 -3.18 0.92 -7.78
N SER A 37 -3.10 0.67 -9.08
CA SER A 37 -2.58 -0.58 -9.65
C SER A 37 -1.74 -0.35 -10.90
N LEU A 38 -1.08 -1.39 -11.39
CA LEU A 38 -0.34 -1.33 -12.66
C LEU A 38 -1.25 -1.10 -13.88
N LEU A 39 -2.58 -1.25 -13.73
CA LEU A 39 -3.54 -1.02 -14.81
C LEU A 39 -3.86 0.47 -15.02
N ASN A 40 -3.66 1.30 -14.01
CA ASN A 40 -3.95 2.73 -14.05
C ASN A 40 -2.73 3.61 -13.73
N THR A 41 -1.53 3.01 -13.65
CA THR A 41 -0.27 3.71 -13.41
C THR A 41 0.83 3.18 -14.31
N ARG A 42 1.87 4.00 -14.50
CA ARG A 42 3.12 3.59 -15.15
C ARG A 42 4.31 4.17 -14.39
N LYS A 43 5.45 3.48 -14.46
CA LYS A 43 6.71 3.95 -13.88
C LYS A 43 7.36 4.98 -14.81
N LYS A 44 7.87 6.08 -14.26
CA LYS A 44 8.56 7.16 -14.97
C LYS A 44 9.80 7.57 -14.18
N SER A 45 10.91 7.83 -14.86
CA SER A 45 12.09 8.43 -14.22
C SER A 45 11.98 9.96 -14.28
N ILE A 46 12.18 10.64 -13.16
CA ILE A 46 12.22 12.10 -13.08
C ILE A 46 13.51 12.56 -12.41
N ILE A 47 14.00 13.74 -12.74
CA ILE A 47 15.12 14.32 -12.00
C ILE A 47 14.64 14.67 -10.59
N LEU A 48 15.45 14.34 -9.59
CA LEU A 48 15.27 14.80 -8.22
C LEU A 48 15.38 16.33 -8.23
N ASP A 49 14.23 16.97 -8.12
CA ASP A 49 14.11 18.41 -7.97
C ASP A 49 13.33 18.71 -6.68
N ARG A 50 12.94 19.96 -6.45
CA ARG A 50 12.15 20.43 -5.30
C ARG A 50 10.72 19.85 -5.31
N LEU A 51 10.61 18.55 -5.05
CA LEU A 51 9.35 17.82 -4.97
C LEU A 51 8.55 18.30 -3.75
N LYS A 52 7.30 18.72 -3.98
CA LYS A 52 6.39 19.21 -2.92
C LYS A 52 5.97 18.12 -1.93
N ALA A 53 6.09 16.85 -2.32
CA ALA A 53 5.79 15.68 -1.51
C ALA A 53 6.57 14.46 -2.02
N THR A 54 6.80 13.49 -1.14
CA THR A 54 7.53 12.25 -1.44
C THR A 54 6.75 11.41 -2.47
N PRO A 55 7.32 11.12 -3.66
CA PRO A 55 6.69 10.28 -4.65
C PRO A 55 6.50 8.84 -4.17
N LEU A 56 5.51 8.16 -4.73
CA LEU A 56 5.38 6.72 -4.64
C LEU A 56 6.42 6.08 -5.58
N MET A 57 7.46 5.47 -5.00
CA MET A 57 8.54 4.82 -5.74
C MET A 57 8.29 3.32 -5.97
N GLU A 58 7.53 2.70 -5.07
CA GLU A 58 7.16 1.29 -5.12
C GLU A 58 5.65 1.13 -5.07
N LEU A 59 5.12 0.31 -5.98
CA LEU A 59 3.70 -0.02 -6.01
C LEU A 59 3.52 -1.48 -5.60
N GLN A 60 2.90 -1.67 -4.45
CA GLN A 60 2.53 -3.00 -3.98
C GLN A 60 1.08 -3.31 -4.36
N LYS A 61 0.88 -4.50 -4.90
CA LYS A 61 -0.44 -4.98 -5.33
C LYS A 61 -1.41 -4.98 -4.14
N ASN A 62 -2.67 -4.62 -4.37
CA ASN A 62 -3.75 -4.68 -3.38
C ASN A 62 -3.49 -3.84 -2.10
N ARG A 63 -2.57 -2.87 -2.13
CA ARG A 63 -2.19 -2.12 -0.92
C ARG A 63 -2.80 -0.74 -0.85
N TYR A 64 -2.99 -0.07 -1.99
CA TYR A 64 -3.29 1.36 -2.01
C TYR A 64 -4.56 1.71 -2.80
N GLU A 65 -5.30 2.69 -2.28
CA GLU A 65 -6.40 3.37 -2.95
C GLU A 65 -6.16 4.89 -2.97
N ALA A 66 -6.76 5.59 -3.92
CA ALA A 66 -6.64 7.03 -4.04
C ALA A 66 -7.39 7.75 -2.90
N LYS A 67 -6.69 8.58 -2.13
CA LYS A 67 -7.28 9.37 -1.03
C LYS A 67 -8.17 10.50 -1.55
N HIS A 68 -7.89 11.00 -2.73
CA HIS A 68 -8.68 11.97 -3.49
C HIS A 68 -8.55 11.69 -4.98
N ARG A 69 -9.32 12.43 -5.80
CA ARG A 69 -9.23 12.34 -7.25
C ARG A 69 -7.83 12.70 -7.75
N LEU A 70 -7.29 11.90 -8.66
CA LEU A 70 -6.03 12.13 -9.35
C LEU A 70 -6.28 12.35 -10.85
N LYS A 71 -5.68 13.40 -11.39
CA LYS A 71 -5.73 13.69 -12.83
C LYS A 71 -4.86 12.69 -13.59
N LYS A 72 -5.08 12.57 -14.90
CA LYS A 72 -4.18 11.83 -15.81
C LYS A 72 -2.78 12.46 -15.79
N ASP A 73 -1.75 11.64 -15.93
CA ASP A 73 -0.32 12.00 -15.96
C ASP A 73 0.20 12.71 -14.68
N ALA A 74 -0.53 12.59 -13.57
CA ALA A 74 -0.11 13.11 -12.28
C ALA A 74 0.91 12.16 -11.62
N ILE A 75 1.98 12.72 -11.02
CA ILE A 75 2.89 11.97 -10.14
C ILE A 75 2.13 11.62 -8.86
N ILE A 76 2.13 10.34 -8.52
CA ILE A 76 1.52 9.83 -7.30
C ILE A 76 2.50 10.01 -6.15
N THR A 77 2.04 10.58 -5.04
CA THR A 77 2.81 10.81 -3.83
C THR A 77 2.21 10.07 -2.64
N GLN A 78 2.96 9.95 -1.55
CA GLN A 78 2.48 9.32 -0.31
C GLN A 78 1.25 10.02 0.29
N ARG A 79 1.01 11.30 -0.04
CA ARG A 79 -0.15 12.06 0.43
C ARG A 79 -1.42 11.76 -0.36
N ASP A 80 -1.27 11.29 -1.59
CA ASP A 80 -2.36 11.02 -2.53
C ASP A 80 -3.03 9.65 -2.29
N ILE A 81 -2.41 8.79 -1.49
CA ILE A 81 -2.82 7.40 -1.30
C ILE A 81 -3.20 7.09 0.15
N THR A 82 -4.01 6.06 0.33
CA THR A 82 -4.28 5.42 1.62
C THR A 82 -4.41 3.91 1.43
N GLY A 83 -4.58 3.15 2.52
CA GLY A 83 -4.71 1.70 2.43
C GLY A 83 -6.01 1.27 1.74
N LEU A 84 -5.91 0.35 0.78
CA LEU A 84 -7.05 -0.22 0.07
C LEU A 84 -7.88 -1.11 1.00
N TYR A 85 -9.19 -0.87 1.09
CA TYR A 85 -10.08 -1.80 1.77
C TYR A 85 -10.28 -3.07 0.94
N LEU A 86 -9.65 -4.17 1.38
CA LEU A 86 -9.75 -5.48 0.76
C LEU A 86 -10.94 -6.29 1.25
N VAL A 87 -11.40 -5.99 2.47
CA VAL A 87 -12.60 -6.54 3.08
C VAL A 87 -13.50 -5.38 3.48
N LYS A 88 -14.78 -5.46 3.11
CA LYS A 88 -15.80 -4.48 3.51
C LYS A 88 -16.69 -5.09 4.60
N ARG A 89 -17.18 -4.26 5.52
CA ARG A 89 -18.15 -4.67 6.53
C ARG A 89 -19.35 -5.33 5.86
N GLY A 90 -19.73 -6.48 6.41
CA GLY A 90 -20.84 -7.29 5.91
C GLY A 90 -20.52 -8.14 4.69
N SER A 91 -19.33 -8.05 4.09
CA SER A 91 -18.96 -8.92 2.97
C SER A 91 -18.67 -10.35 3.43
N ASN A 92 -18.85 -11.29 2.51
CA ASN A 92 -18.42 -12.67 2.70
C ASN A 92 -16.92 -12.75 2.49
N VAL A 93 -16.21 -13.26 3.50
CA VAL A 93 -14.76 -13.46 3.51
C VAL A 93 -14.48 -14.95 3.51
N SER A 94 -13.56 -15.37 2.63
CA SER A 94 -12.98 -16.71 2.67
C SER A 94 -11.89 -16.72 3.73
N VAL A 95 -12.10 -17.48 4.80
CA VAL A 95 -11.18 -17.64 5.91
C VAL A 95 -10.45 -18.96 5.77
N SER A 96 -9.12 -18.93 5.79
CA SER A 96 -8.30 -20.14 5.81
C SER A 96 -7.68 -20.33 7.20
N ILE A 97 -7.67 -21.56 7.69
CA ILE A 97 -6.91 -22.02 8.85
C ILE A 97 -5.87 -23.00 8.31
N ILE A 98 -4.61 -22.78 8.65
CA ILE A 98 -3.51 -23.67 8.28
C ILE A 98 -2.89 -24.16 9.58
N ASP A 99 -2.98 -25.46 9.82
CA ASP A 99 -2.42 -26.12 11.00
C ASP A 99 -1.82 -27.46 10.59
N GLU A 100 -0.54 -27.69 10.91
CA GLU A 100 0.21 -28.95 10.71
C GLU A 100 -0.10 -29.73 9.40
N GLY A 101 -0.18 -29.02 8.26
CA GLY A 101 -0.41 -29.63 6.94
C GLY A 101 -1.90 -29.80 6.55
N VAL A 102 -2.83 -29.41 7.42
CA VAL A 102 -4.26 -29.33 7.13
C VAL A 102 -4.66 -27.89 6.83
N GLN A 103 -5.31 -27.66 5.69
CA GLN A 103 -5.89 -26.37 5.33
C GLN A 103 -7.42 -26.45 5.33
N ILE A 104 -8.05 -25.76 6.28
CA ILE A 104 -9.51 -25.64 6.36
C ILE A 104 -9.92 -24.27 5.82
N THR A 105 -10.85 -24.24 4.86
CA THR A 105 -11.40 -22.98 4.33
C THR A 105 -12.91 -22.90 4.57
N PHE A 106 -13.38 -21.78 5.12
CA PHE A 106 -14.80 -21.53 5.33
C PHE A 106 -15.19 -20.08 5.01
N ARG A 107 -16.50 -19.83 4.86
CA ARG A 107 -17.03 -18.49 4.64
C ARG A 107 -17.53 -17.88 5.95
N ALA A 108 -17.17 -16.64 6.19
CA ALA A 108 -17.66 -15.86 7.34
C ALA A 108 -17.97 -14.42 6.92
N LYS A 109 -18.78 -13.72 7.71
CA LYS A 109 -19.19 -12.34 7.42
C LYS A 109 -18.30 -11.35 8.17
N ALA A 110 -17.71 -10.39 7.48
CA ALA A 110 -16.88 -9.36 8.11
C ALA A 110 -17.69 -8.41 9.00
N VAL A 111 -17.22 -8.15 10.22
CA VAL A 111 -17.87 -7.21 11.16
C VAL A 111 -17.42 -5.76 10.90
N LYS A 112 -16.19 -5.58 10.41
CA LYS A 112 -15.59 -4.28 10.08
C LYS A 112 -14.85 -4.34 8.75
N ASN A 113 -14.54 -3.18 8.19
CA ASN A 113 -13.63 -3.09 7.04
C ASN A 113 -12.22 -3.53 7.45
N GLY A 114 -11.46 -4.05 6.50
CA GLY A 114 -10.08 -4.48 6.70
C GLY A 114 -9.23 -4.22 5.47
N ARG A 115 -8.02 -3.74 5.72
CA ARG A 115 -6.94 -3.56 4.75
C ARG A 115 -5.96 -4.72 4.88
N TYR A 116 -5.06 -4.88 3.91
CA TYR A 116 -4.02 -5.91 3.98
C TYR A 116 -3.25 -5.84 5.30
N GLY A 117 -3.15 -6.97 6.00
CA GLY A 117 -2.48 -7.10 7.30
C GLY A 117 -3.32 -6.70 8.51
N ASP A 118 -4.52 -6.11 8.33
CA ASP A 118 -5.38 -5.77 9.46
C ASP A 118 -5.98 -7.03 10.10
N THR A 119 -6.00 -7.07 11.44
CA THR A 119 -6.81 -8.04 12.17
C THR A 119 -8.26 -7.56 12.24
N ILE A 120 -9.17 -8.32 11.65
CA ILE A 120 -10.61 -8.07 11.66
C ILE A 120 -11.39 -9.20 12.34
N LEU A 121 -12.58 -8.86 12.83
CA LEU A 121 -13.52 -9.86 13.33
C LEU A 121 -14.43 -10.31 12.19
N VAL A 122 -14.60 -11.63 12.07
CA VAL A 122 -15.60 -12.25 11.20
C VAL A 122 -16.58 -13.06 12.02
N VAL A 123 -17.82 -13.20 11.54
CA VAL A 123 -18.88 -13.97 12.19
C VAL A 123 -19.25 -15.16 11.30
N HIS A 124 -19.15 -16.36 11.86
CA HIS A 124 -19.62 -17.58 11.22
C HIS A 124 -21.13 -17.80 11.49
N LYS A 125 -21.78 -18.75 10.80
CA LYS A 125 -23.23 -19.04 10.90
C LYS A 125 -23.74 -19.31 12.33
N ASN A 126 -22.87 -19.73 13.23
CA ASN A 126 -23.16 -19.97 14.65
C ASN A 126 -22.99 -18.73 15.55
N ASN A 127 -22.96 -17.53 14.96
CA ASN A 127 -22.67 -16.25 15.64
C ASN A 127 -21.30 -16.17 16.35
N LYS A 128 -20.40 -17.15 16.17
CA LYS A 128 -19.05 -17.12 16.73
C LYS A 128 -18.22 -16.03 16.02
N LYS A 129 -17.66 -15.11 16.81
CA LYS A 129 -16.70 -14.09 16.35
C LYS A 129 -15.29 -14.69 16.35
N ILE A 130 -14.61 -14.59 15.22
CA ILE A 130 -13.26 -15.13 15.03
C ILE A 130 -12.36 -13.97 14.57
N PRO A 131 -11.21 -13.72 15.23
CA PRO A 131 -10.20 -12.80 14.73
C PRO A 131 -9.44 -13.42 13.56
N VAL A 132 -9.27 -12.68 12.48
CA VAL A 132 -8.57 -13.11 11.27
C VAL A 132 -7.72 -11.96 10.72
N ILE A 133 -6.60 -12.27 10.08
CA ILE A 133 -5.73 -11.30 9.41
C ILE A 133 -6.11 -11.24 7.93
N VAL A 134 -6.34 -10.06 7.40
CA VAL A 134 -6.68 -9.88 5.97
C VAL A 134 -5.45 -10.11 5.10
N THR A 135 -5.53 -11.09 4.21
CA THR A 135 -4.43 -11.46 3.30
C THR A 135 -4.72 -11.11 1.84
N GLY A 136 -5.97 -10.77 1.50
CA GLY A 136 -6.35 -10.42 0.14
C GLY A 136 -7.79 -9.94 0.02
N LYS A 137 -8.21 -9.66 -1.22
CA LYS A 137 -9.59 -9.26 -1.54
C LYS A 137 -10.57 -10.34 -1.08
N ASN A 138 -11.40 -10.03 -0.09
CA ASN A 138 -12.29 -10.98 0.59
C ASN A 138 -11.61 -12.27 1.07
N ARG A 139 -10.32 -12.20 1.44
CA ARG A 139 -9.54 -13.33 1.95
C ARG A 139 -8.87 -12.96 3.27
N ALA A 140 -8.92 -13.88 4.22
CA ALA A 140 -8.29 -13.72 5.52
C ALA A 140 -7.82 -15.07 6.07
N GLU A 141 -6.90 -15.03 7.03
CA GLU A 141 -6.33 -16.22 7.66
C GLU A 141 -6.43 -16.12 9.18
N VAL A 142 -6.70 -17.24 9.84
CA VAL A 142 -6.54 -17.36 11.30
C VAL A 142 -5.05 -17.60 11.56
N LYS A 143 -4.51 -16.87 12.54
CA LYS A 143 -3.15 -17.06 13.02
C LYS A 143 -3.17 -17.75 14.37
#